data_AF-A0A133UFC7-F1
#
_entry.id   AF-A0A133UFC7-F1
#
_cell.length_a   1.000
_cell.length_b   1.000
_cell.length_c   1.000
_cell.angle_alpha   90.00
_cell.angle_beta   90.00
_cell.angle_gamma   90.00
#
_symmetry.space_group_name_H-M   'P 1'
#
loop_
_entity.id
_entity.type
_entity.pdbx_description
1 polymer ?
#
loop_
_entity_poly.entity_id
_entity_poly.type
_entity_poly.pdbx_seq_one_letter_code
_entity_poly.pdbx_strand_id
1 'polypeptide(L)'
;MGVDEDWTDIREEIGEEVDLSEVYVVSDSDREILDAFRDAKGIQLCHFHVAKYANYCLWEENAPKNFRKKMVGILKSRLATLRNSVEKFWRDEDTERLEDRIGWFREELDRWAERAEERGFESAADYVRRNGEKFVTFAKAALEGEYVPHTNNKEEREMRELAYRAKKIGGSWSKDGLRNVSLCQTISRLDKSLFDKFKEVYLGEAGTLNYSVSPAGG
;
A
#
# COMPACT_ATOMS: atom_id res chain seq x y z
N MET A 1 -6.08 14.39 6.16
CA MET A 1 -6.66 13.02 5.97
C MET A 1 -7.96 13.19 5.22
N GLY A 2 -7.84 13.13 3.90
CA GLY A 2 -8.96 13.23 3.00
C GLY A 2 -9.88 12.03 3.04
N VAL A 3 -11.18 12.30 2.96
CA VAL A 3 -12.21 11.29 2.69
C VAL A 3 -12.81 11.66 1.34
N ASP A 4 -12.63 10.77 0.37
CA ASP A 4 -12.98 11.01 -1.04
C ASP A 4 -12.30 12.26 -1.64
N GLU A 5 -11.02 12.46 -1.30
CA GLU A 5 -10.15 13.48 -1.89
C GLU A 5 -9.27 12.85 -2.97
N ASP A 6 -8.86 13.66 -3.95
CA ASP A 6 -7.96 13.23 -5.01
C ASP A 6 -6.56 12.97 -4.46
N TRP A 7 -5.84 12.01 -5.04
CA TRP A 7 -4.48 11.70 -4.61
C TRP A 7 -3.52 12.87 -4.80
N THR A 8 -3.79 13.77 -5.74
CA THR A 8 -3.03 15.00 -5.97
C THR A 8 -3.18 15.96 -4.79
N ASP A 9 -4.41 16.14 -4.29
CA ASP A 9 -4.68 16.98 -3.12
C ASP A 9 -4.00 16.41 -1.87
N ILE A 10 -4.13 15.09 -1.66
CA ILE A 10 -3.46 14.38 -0.55
C ILE A 10 -1.93 14.52 -0.67
N ARG A 11 -1.38 14.46 -1.88
CA ARG A 11 0.06 14.63 -2.14
C ARG A 11 0.52 16.05 -1.82
N GLU A 12 -0.27 17.08 -2.14
CA GLU A 12 0.05 18.46 -1.78
C GLU A 12 0.08 18.65 -0.26
N GLU A 13 -0.95 18.17 0.46
CA GLU A 13 -0.98 18.23 1.93
C GLU A 13 0.24 17.54 2.56
N ILE A 14 0.60 16.34 2.08
CA ILE A 14 1.77 15.61 2.60
C ILE A 14 3.07 16.36 2.30
N GLY A 15 3.16 17.00 1.13
CA GLY A 15 4.33 17.75 0.69
C GLY A 15 4.63 19.01 1.52
N GLU A 16 3.65 19.51 2.28
CA GLU A 16 3.87 20.61 3.23
C GLU A 16 4.68 20.16 4.46
N GLU A 17 4.56 18.88 4.84
CA GLU A 17 5.14 18.32 6.07
C GLU A 17 6.37 17.44 5.79
N VAL A 18 6.47 16.87 4.57
CA VAL A 18 7.47 15.87 4.20
C VAL A 18 8.07 16.18 2.84
N ASP A 19 9.40 16.17 2.75
CA ASP A 19 10.08 16.20 1.46
C ASP A 19 9.90 14.87 0.73
N LEU A 20 9.03 14.87 -0.29
CA LEU A 20 8.72 13.68 -1.08
C LEU A 20 9.97 13.07 -1.74
N SER A 21 10.95 13.89 -2.12
CA SER A 21 12.17 13.42 -2.79
C SER A 21 13.07 12.57 -1.88
N GLU A 22 12.83 12.61 -0.56
CA GLU A 22 13.60 11.88 0.45
C GLU A 22 12.82 10.70 1.07
N VAL A 23 11.58 10.43 0.62
CA VAL A 23 10.76 9.35 1.18
C VAL A 23 10.35 8.29 0.16
N TYR A 24 10.25 7.06 0.63
CA TYR A 24 9.68 5.96 -0.16
C TYR A 24 8.19 5.83 0.08
N VAL A 25 7.44 5.58 -1.00
CA VAL A 25 6.01 5.30 -0.95
C VAL A 25 5.78 3.81 -1.11
N VAL A 26 5.08 3.21 -0.15
CA VAL A 26 4.68 1.79 -0.20
C VAL A 26 3.19 1.69 -0.43
N SER A 27 2.81 1.26 -1.63
CA SER A 27 1.43 1.31 -2.13
C SER A 27 0.98 -0.03 -2.68
N ASP A 28 -0.33 -0.18 -2.89
CA ASP A 28 -0.84 -1.13 -3.86
C ASP A 28 -0.57 -0.63 -5.30
N SER A 29 -1.07 -1.36 -6.30
CA SER A 29 -0.86 -1.04 -7.72
C SER A 29 -1.88 -0.04 -8.29
N ASP A 30 -2.50 0.80 -7.45
CA ASP A 30 -3.38 1.87 -7.91
C ASP A 30 -2.60 2.90 -8.74
N ARG A 31 -3.08 3.18 -9.95
CA ARG A 31 -2.39 4.07 -10.89
C ARG A 31 -2.40 5.52 -10.44
N GLU A 32 -3.48 5.98 -9.81
CA GLU A 32 -3.61 7.37 -9.38
C GLU A 32 -2.61 7.69 -8.27
N ILE A 33 -2.38 6.74 -7.34
CA ILE A 33 -1.32 6.87 -6.33
C ILE A 33 0.07 6.90 -7.00
N LEU A 34 0.32 5.97 -7.94
CA LEU A 34 1.63 5.89 -8.61
C LEU A 34 1.95 7.17 -9.39
N ASP A 35 0.94 7.79 -10.00
CA ASP A 35 1.10 9.02 -10.77
C ASP A 35 1.26 10.23 -9.84
N ALA A 36 0.46 10.35 -8.77
CA ALA A 36 0.55 11.44 -7.81
C ALA A 36 1.91 11.47 -7.07
N PHE A 37 2.45 10.30 -6.72
CA PHE A 37 3.70 10.18 -5.97
C PHE A 37 4.93 9.84 -6.83
N ARG A 38 4.87 10.13 -8.14
CA ARG A 38 5.95 9.79 -9.08
C ARG A 38 7.31 10.43 -8.77
N ASP A 39 7.29 11.57 -8.07
CA ASP A 39 8.49 12.33 -7.70
C ASP A 39 9.06 11.90 -6.33
N ALA A 40 8.50 10.86 -5.71
CA ALA A 40 9.04 10.30 -4.48
C ALA A 40 10.42 9.66 -4.70
N LYS A 41 11.23 9.55 -3.64
CA LYS A 41 12.55 8.87 -3.67
C LYS A 41 12.49 7.50 -4.35
N GLY A 42 11.41 6.76 -4.07
CA GLY A 42 11.09 5.55 -4.78
C GLY A 42 9.73 5.00 -4.39
N ILE A 43 9.15 4.19 -5.27
CA ILE A 43 7.87 3.54 -5.01
C ILE A 43 8.07 2.03 -4.89
N GLN A 44 7.68 1.47 -3.74
CA GLN A 44 7.59 0.03 -3.53
C GLN A 44 6.14 -0.43 -3.68
N LEU A 45 5.90 -1.33 -4.63
CA LEU A 45 4.60 -1.99 -4.72
C LEU A 45 4.52 -3.15 -3.72
N CYS A 46 3.43 -3.20 -2.97
CA CYS A 46 3.17 -4.26 -2.02
C CYS A 46 3.16 -5.62 -2.73
N HIS A 47 4.04 -6.53 -2.32
CA HIS A 47 4.19 -7.85 -2.96
C HIS A 47 2.90 -8.69 -2.95
N PHE A 48 2.01 -8.50 -1.97
CA PHE A 48 0.69 -9.15 -1.98
C PHE A 48 -0.20 -8.61 -3.09
N HIS A 49 -0.23 -7.29 -3.28
CA HIS A 49 -0.98 -6.62 -4.33
C HIS A 49 -0.43 -6.95 -5.71
N VAL A 50 0.89 -7.05 -5.84
CA VAL A 50 1.54 -7.48 -7.08
C VAL A 50 1.01 -8.82 -7.57
N ALA A 51 1.00 -9.83 -6.69
CA ALA A 51 0.49 -11.14 -7.04
C ALA A 51 -1.03 -11.15 -7.30
N LYS A 52 -1.80 -10.30 -6.59
CA LYS A 52 -3.25 -10.18 -6.76
C LYS A 52 -3.60 -9.53 -8.09
N TYR A 53 -2.92 -8.45 -8.46
CA TYR A 53 -3.16 -7.71 -9.69
C TYR A 53 -2.70 -8.49 -10.92
N ALA A 54 -1.53 -9.15 -10.87
CA ALA A 54 -1.13 -10.08 -11.93
C ALA A 54 -2.16 -11.21 -12.16
N ASN A 55 -2.77 -11.74 -11.09
CA ASN A 55 -3.86 -12.71 -11.21
C ASN A 55 -5.15 -12.11 -11.79
N TYR A 56 -5.43 -10.85 -11.50
CA TYR A 56 -6.56 -10.11 -12.05
C TYR A 56 -6.38 -9.92 -13.56
N CYS A 57 -5.24 -9.40 -14.02
CA CYS A 57 -4.93 -9.25 -15.44
C CYS A 57 -5.10 -10.57 -16.21
N LEU A 58 -4.51 -11.65 -15.69
CA LEU A 58 -4.68 -12.99 -16.29
C LEU A 58 -6.15 -13.43 -16.31
N TRP A 59 -6.94 -13.10 -15.29
CA TRP A 59 -8.36 -13.47 -15.25
C TRP A 59 -9.20 -12.66 -16.23
N GLU A 60 -8.94 -11.35 -16.34
CA GLU A 60 -9.58 -10.43 -17.26
C GLU A 60 -9.35 -10.85 -18.72
N GLU A 61 -8.16 -11.38 -19.02
CA GLU A 61 -7.80 -11.98 -20.31
C GLU A 61 -8.25 -13.45 -20.45
N ASN A 62 -9.19 -13.90 -19.62
CA ASN A 62 -9.79 -15.24 -19.67
C ASN A 62 -8.81 -16.42 -19.49
N ALA A 63 -7.68 -16.21 -18.80
CA ALA A 63 -6.72 -17.28 -18.60
C ALA A 63 -7.29 -18.45 -17.77
N PRO A 64 -7.03 -19.71 -18.17
CA PRO A 64 -7.46 -20.89 -17.44
C PRO A 64 -7.02 -20.88 -15.97
N LYS A 65 -7.91 -21.32 -15.06
CA LYS A 65 -7.66 -21.30 -13.60
C LYS A 65 -6.37 -22.02 -13.19
N ASN A 66 -6.03 -23.14 -13.83
CA ASN A 66 -4.80 -23.89 -13.60
C ASN A 66 -3.56 -23.09 -14.04
N PHE A 67 -3.64 -22.41 -15.19
CA PHE A 67 -2.58 -21.53 -15.66
C PHE A 67 -2.36 -20.35 -14.71
N ARG A 68 -3.44 -19.67 -14.31
CA ARG A 68 -3.39 -18.57 -13.33
C ARG A 68 -2.74 -18.99 -12.02
N LYS A 69 -3.18 -20.12 -11.44
CA LYS A 69 -2.56 -20.67 -10.23
C LYS A 69 -1.06 -20.90 -10.39
N LYS A 70 -0.62 -21.45 -11.53
CA LYS A 70 0.79 -21.69 -11.81
C LYS A 70 1.57 -20.38 -11.90
N MET A 71 1.09 -19.42 -12.71
CA MET A 71 1.75 -18.13 -12.91
C MET A 71 1.89 -17.34 -11.60
N VAL A 72 0.80 -17.24 -10.83
CA VAL A 72 0.80 -16.55 -9.54
C VAL A 72 1.69 -17.27 -8.53
N GLY A 73 1.71 -18.61 -8.54
CA GLY A 73 2.59 -19.40 -7.67
C GLY A 73 4.08 -19.13 -7.95
N ILE A 74 4.46 -19.03 -9.22
CA ILE A 74 5.83 -18.66 -9.62
C ILE A 74 6.16 -17.27 -9.10
N LEU A 75 5.33 -16.26 -9.42
CA LEU A 75 5.58 -14.88 -9.01
C LEU A 75 5.73 -14.73 -7.48
N LYS A 76 4.82 -15.34 -6.71
CA LYS A 76 4.90 -15.35 -5.23
C LYS A 76 6.18 -15.99 -4.71
N SER A 77 6.61 -17.10 -5.31
CA SER A 77 7.85 -17.78 -4.93
C SER A 77 9.07 -16.88 -5.15
N ARG A 78 9.11 -16.16 -6.29
CA ARG A 78 10.20 -15.22 -6.60
C ARG A 78 10.21 -14.01 -5.67
N LEU A 79 9.05 -13.42 -5.41
CA LEU A 79 8.90 -12.31 -4.46
C LEU A 79 9.38 -12.72 -3.05
N ALA A 80 8.96 -13.90 -2.57
CA ALA A 80 9.42 -14.43 -1.29
C ALA A 80 10.92 -14.69 -1.26
N THR A 81 11.52 -15.17 -2.36
CA THR A 81 12.97 -15.40 -2.45
C THR A 81 13.75 -14.10 -2.33
N LEU A 82 13.30 -13.03 -3.00
CA LEU A 82 13.90 -11.70 -2.89
C LEU A 82 13.76 -11.14 -1.47
N ARG A 83 12.55 -11.19 -0.89
CA ARG A 83 12.29 -10.78 0.50
C ARG A 83 13.25 -11.48 1.47
N ASN A 84 13.35 -12.81 1.40
CA ASN A 84 14.21 -13.58 2.30
C ASN A 84 15.70 -13.22 2.11
N SER A 85 16.09 -12.83 0.89
CA SER A 85 17.47 -12.40 0.63
C SER A 85 17.79 -11.03 1.23
N VAL A 86 16.82 -10.11 1.26
CA VAL A 86 16.92 -8.82 1.97
C VAL A 86 16.92 -9.04 3.48
N GLU A 87 16.05 -9.91 4.01
CA GLU A 87 16.08 -10.27 5.44
C GLU A 87 17.42 -10.88 5.87
N LYS A 88 18.05 -11.65 4.98
CA LYS A 88 19.40 -12.17 5.20
C LYS A 88 20.45 -11.05 5.13
N PHE A 89 20.30 -10.13 4.18
CA PHE A 89 21.22 -8.99 4.00
C PHE A 89 21.34 -8.13 5.26
N TRP A 90 20.23 -7.85 5.94
CA TRP A 90 20.25 -7.14 7.23
C TRP A 90 20.99 -7.86 8.36
N ARG A 91 21.49 -9.09 8.14
CA ARG A 91 22.27 -9.86 9.11
C ARG A 91 23.72 -10.07 8.68
N ASP A 92 23.95 -10.24 7.38
CA ASP A 92 25.26 -10.59 6.82
C ASP A 92 25.93 -9.45 6.03
N GLU A 93 25.19 -8.38 5.71
CA GLU A 93 25.64 -7.20 4.96
C GLU A 93 26.29 -7.55 3.60
N ASP A 94 25.96 -8.73 3.06
CA ASP A 94 26.51 -9.28 1.84
C ASP A 94 25.88 -8.60 0.62
N THR A 95 26.52 -7.50 0.20
CA THR A 95 26.09 -6.59 -0.86
C THR A 95 26.05 -7.29 -2.21
N GLU A 96 27.14 -8.00 -2.59
CA GLU A 96 27.26 -8.72 -3.86
C GLU A 96 26.13 -9.75 -4.03
N ARG A 97 25.86 -10.55 -2.98
CA ARG A 97 24.76 -11.51 -3.00
C ARG A 97 23.38 -10.86 -3.18
N LEU A 98 23.16 -9.68 -2.59
CA LEU A 98 21.89 -8.99 -2.73
C LEU A 98 21.74 -8.37 -4.13
N GLU A 99 22.79 -7.78 -4.68
CA GLU A 99 22.83 -7.30 -6.07
C GLU A 99 22.56 -8.42 -7.06
N ASP A 100 23.24 -9.56 -6.92
CA ASP A 100 23.01 -10.77 -7.73
C ASP A 100 21.56 -11.24 -7.63
N ARG A 101 20.98 -11.19 -6.43
CA ARG A 101 19.59 -11.59 -6.22
C ARG A 101 18.62 -10.64 -6.92
N ILE A 102 18.88 -9.33 -6.91
CA ILE A 102 18.07 -8.34 -7.62
C ILE A 102 18.17 -8.58 -9.12
N GLY A 103 19.37 -8.82 -9.66
CA GLY A 103 19.60 -9.19 -11.05
C GLY A 103 18.83 -10.45 -11.46
N TRP A 104 19.01 -11.53 -10.71
CA TRP A 104 18.26 -12.78 -10.90
C TRP A 104 16.74 -12.57 -10.86
N PHE A 105 16.24 -11.73 -9.93
CA PHE A 105 14.81 -11.49 -9.80
C PHE A 105 14.25 -10.77 -11.03
N ARG A 106 14.97 -9.80 -11.59
CA ARG A 106 14.59 -9.12 -12.84
C ARG A 106 14.47 -10.11 -14.00
N GLU A 107 15.47 -10.98 -14.17
CA GLU A 107 15.40 -12.02 -15.21
C GLU A 107 14.20 -12.97 -15.01
N GLU A 108 13.85 -13.29 -13.76
CA GLU A 108 12.67 -14.11 -13.47
C GLU A 108 11.35 -13.37 -13.78
N LEU A 109 11.30 -12.03 -13.64
CA LEU A 109 10.15 -11.23 -14.08
C LEU A 109 10.03 -11.22 -15.61
N ASP A 110 11.13 -11.08 -16.33
CA ASP A 110 11.14 -11.14 -17.79
C ASP A 110 10.65 -12.49 -18.30
N ARG A 111 11.20 -13.58 -17.76
CA ARG A 111 10.74 -14.95 -18.08
C ARG A 111 9.28 -15.19 -17.68
N TRP A 112 8.79 -14.52 -16.65
CA TRP A 112 7.37 -14.58 -16.27
C TRP A 112 6.50 -13.85 -17.30
N ALA A 113 6.91 -12.66 -17.73
CA ALA A 113 6.19 -11.84 -18.71
C ALA A 113 6.17 -12.50 -20.10
N GLU A 114 7.31 -13.01 -20.57
CA GLU A 114 7.41 -13.79 -21.82
C GLU A 114 6.44 -14.98 -21.83
N ARG A 115 6.38 -15.75 -20.73
CA ARG A 115 5.47 -16.89 -20.62
C ARG A 115 3.99 -16.48 -20.72
N ALA A 116 3.63 -15.31 -20.19
CA ALA A 116 2.28 -14.77 -20.27
C ALA A 116 1.96 -14.32 -21.70
N GLU A 117 2.87 -13.57 -22.32
CA GLU A 117 2.77 -13.06 -23.69
C GLU A 117 2.67 -14.17 -24.74
N GLU A 118 3.51 -15.21 -24.65
CA GLU A 118 3.45 -16.41 -25.52
C GLU A 118 2.08 -17.09 -25.53
N ARG A 119 1.25 -16.84 -24.51
CA ARG A 119 -0.09 -17.42 -24.35
C ARG A 119 -1.21 -16.41 -24.57
N GLY A 120 -0.88 -15.22 -25.06
CA GLY A 120 -1.83 -14.16 -25.38
C GLY A 120 -2.32 -13.36 -24.17
N PHE A 121 -1.54 -13.33 -23.08
CA PHE A 121 -1.88 -12.56 -21.87
C PHE A 121 -1.01 -11.29 -21.77
N GLU A 122 -1.23 -10.36 -22.71
CA GLU A 122 -0.45 -9.15 -22.87
C GLU A 122 -0.58 -8.20 -21.67
N SER A 123 -1.79 -8.01 -21.13
CA SER A 123 -2.03 -7.11 -20.00
C SER A 123 -1.25 -7.55 -18.76
N ALA A 124 -1.17 -8.87 -18.53
CA ALA A 124 -0.44 -9.45 -17.42
C ALA A 124 1.07 -9.28 -17.60
N ALA A 125 1.58 -9.51 -18.82
CA ALA A 125 2.98 -9.30 -19.16
C ALA A 125 3.38 -7.83 -19.00
N ASP A 126 2.59 -6.92 -19.56
CA ASP A 126 2.79 -5.47 -19.48
C ASP A 126 2.79 -4.96 -18.06
N TYR A 127 1.87 -5.44 -17.22
CA TYR A 127 1.81 -5.09 -15.82
C TYR A 127 3.13 -5.41 -15.10
N VAL A 128 3.67 -6.63 -15.30
CA VAL A 128 4.90 -7.07 -14.66
C VAL A 128 6.11 -6.30 -15.19
N ARG A 129 6.22 -6.10 -16.50
CA ARG A 129 7.33 -5.34 -17.10
C ARG A 129 7.34 -3.88 -16.64
N ARG A 130 6.19 -3.21 -16.72
CA ARG A 130 6.06 -1.79 -16.34
C ARG A 130 6.39 -1.52 -14.87
N ASN A 131 6.14 -2.50 -14.00
CA ASN A 131 6.24 -2.33 -12.56
C ASN A 131 7.41 -3.09 -11.92
N GLY A 132 8.20 -3.84 -12.69
CA GLY A 132 9.28 -4.69 -12.16
C GLY A 132 10.26 -3.94 -11.25
N GLU A 133 10.63 -2.71 -11.63
CA GLU A 133 11.50 -1.87 -10.79
C GLU A 133 10.85 -1.48 -9.46
N LYS A 134 9.54 -1.28 -9.44
CA LYS A 134 8.78 -0.99 -8.21
C LYS A 134 8.62 -2.22 -7.31
N PHE A 135 8.89 -3.44 -7.82
CA PHE A 135 8.86 -4.65 -6.99
C PHE A 135 10.14 -4.81 -6.17
N VAL A 136 11.25 -4.21 -6.64
CA VAL A 136 12.60 -4.36 -6.07
C VAL A 136 13.07 -3.13 -5.29
N THR A 137 12.30 -2.04 -5.25
CA THR A 137 12.66 -0.78 -4.56
C THR A 137 13.15 -1.03 -3.13
N PHE A 138 12.48 -1.90 -2.37
CA PHE A 138 12.87 -2.22 -1.00
C PHE A 138 14.24 -2.91 -0.88
N ALA A 139 14.61 -3.69 -1.89
CA ALA A 139 15.90 -4.37 -1.93
C ALA A 139 17.02 -3.40 -2.32
N LYS A 140 16.73 -2.45 -3.22
CA LYS A 140 17.67 -1.36 -3.56
C LYS A 140 17.89 -0.42 -2.39
N ALA A 141 16.82 0.00 -1.71
CA ALA A 141 16.92 0.82 -0.51
C ALA A 141 17.78 0.14 0.56
N ALA A 142 17.67 -1.18 0.72
CA ALA A 142 18.53 -1.92 1.65
C ALA A 142 20.03 -1.80 1.30
N LEU A 143 20.40 -1.83 0.01
CA LEU A 143 21.78 -1.59 -0.43
C LEU A 143 22.26 -0.16 -0.12
N GLU A 144 21.34 0.80 -0.05
CA GLU A 144 21.58 2.19 0.37
C GLU A 144 21.59 2.36 1.89
N GLY A 145 21.39 1.27 2.66
CA GLY A 145 21.31 1.31 4.13
C GLY A 145 19.95 1.76 4.66
N GLU A 146 18.93 1.80 3.81
CA GLU A 146 17.59 2.30 4.13
C GLU A 146 16.57 1.17 4.22
N TYR A 147 15.75 1.21 5.28
CA TYR A 147 14.69 0.22 5.46
C TYR A 147 13.40 0.66 4.77
N VAL A 148 12.93 -0.17 3.83
CA VAL A 148 11.61 -0.04 3.20
C VAL A 148 10.87 -1.38 3.33
N PRO A 149 9.60 -1.40 3.75
CA PRO A 149 8.84 -2.64 3.80
C PRO A 149 8.41 -3.08 2.39
N HIS A 150 8.54 -4.37 2.08
CA HIS A 150 8.06 -4.98 0.83
C HIS A 150 6.52 -5.04 0.73
N THR A 151 5.80 -4.64 1.77
CA THR A 151 4.34 -4.73 1.88
C THR A 151 3.76 -3.67 2.80
N ASN A 152 2.57 -3.17 2.43
CA ASN A 152 1.70 -2.30 3.24
C ASN A 152 0.60 -3.10 3.99
N ASN A 153 0.71 -4.44 4.08
CA ASN A 153 -0.38 -5.30 4.58
C ASN A 153 -0.66 -5.08 6.08
N LYS A 154 0.29 -4.54 6.83
CA LYS A 154 0.08 -4.15 8.23
C LYS A 154 -0.87 -2.96 8.29
N GLU A 155 -0.59 -1.95 7.49
CA GLU A 155 -1.33 -0.69 7.36
C GLU A 155 -2.73 -0.98 6.83
N GLU A 156 -2.88 -1.85 5.83
CA GLU A 156 -4.20 -2.28 5.35
C GLU A 156 -5.02 -3.04 6.38
N ARG A 157 -4.37 -3.88 7.20
CA ARG A 157 -5.06 -4.57 8.29
C ARG A 157 -5.56 -3.56 9.31
N GLU A 158 -4.76 -2.55 9.64
CA GLU A 158 -5.14 -1.47 10.53
C GLU A 158 -6.32 -0.66 9.96
N MET A 159 -6.23 -0.23 8.70
CA MET A 159 -7.31 0.47 7.99
C MET A 159 -8.59 -0.36 7.92
N ARG A 160 -8.48 -1.68 7.73
CA ARG A 160 -9.63 -2.58 7.72
C ARG A 160 -10.30 -2.68 9.09
N GLU A 161 -9.52 -2.71 10.17
CA GLU A 161 -10.06 -2.68 11.52
C GLU A 161 -10.81 -1.36 11.80
N LEU A 162 -10.30 -0.24 11.31
CA LEU A 162 -10.99 1.06 11.37
C LEU A 162 -12.32 1.02 10.60
N ALA A 163 -12.28 0.55 9.35
CA ALA A 163 -13.46 0.44 8.50
C ALA A 163 -14.54 -0.48 9.10
N TYR A 164 -14.16 -1.61 9.71
CA TYR A 164 -15.12 -2.48 10.38
C TYR A 164 -15.76 -1.83 11.60
N ARG A 165 -14.99 -1.08 12.39
CA ARG A 165 -15.54 -0.35 13.53
C ARG A 165 -16.47 0.77 13.09
N ALA A 166 -16.09 1.52 12.05
CA ALA A 166 -16.97 2.54 11.45
C ALA A 166 -18.29 1.93 10.96
N LYS A 167 -18.24 0.82 10.22
CA LYS A 167 -19.43 0.07 9.76
C LYS A 167 -20.28 -0.45 10.90
N LYS A 168 -19.67 -0.89 12.01
CA LYS A 168 -20.38 -1.41 13.19
C LYS A 168 -21.19 -0.33 13.92
N ILE A 169 -20.70 0.92 13.93
CA ILE A 169 -21.37 2.03 14.63
C ILE A 169 -22.55 2.58 13.80
N GLY A 170 -22.59 2.33 12.49
CA GLY A 170 -23.71 2.68 11.60
C GLY A 170 -23.25 2.84 10.15
N GLY A 171 -24.14 2.61 9.18
CA GLY A 171 -23.80 2.58 7.74
C GLY A 171 -23.92 3.91 6.99
N SER A 172 -24.33 4.99 7.65
CA SER A 172 -24.69 6.27 6.99
C SER A 172 -23.95 7.43 7.64
N TRP A 173 -22.62 7.47 7.52
CA TRP A 173 -21.82 8.60 7.97
C TRP A 173 -21.77 9.70 6.92
N SER A 174 -21.91 10.96 7.33
CA SER A 174 -21.40 12.08 6.51
C SER A 174 -19.88 11.98 6.38
N LYS A 175 -19.28 12.67 5.40
CA LYS A 175 -17.81 12.73 5.26
C LYS A 175 -17.13 13.14 6.57
N ASP A 176 -17.65 14.18 7.23
CA ASP A 176 -17.17 14.65 8.53
C ASP A 176 -17.35 13.60 9.64
N GLY A 177 -18.48 12.89 9.65
CA GLY A 177 -18.73 11.83 10.61
C GLY A 177 -17.72 10.69 10.45
N LEU A 178 -17.43 10.27 9.22
CA LEU A 178 -16.46 9.23 8.93
C LEU A 178 -15.04 9.68 9.28
N ARG A 179 -14.67 10.92 8.94
CA ARG A 179 -13.38 11.52 9.29
C ARG A 179 -13.18 11.55 10.81
N ASN A 180 -14.17 12.02 11.56
CA ASN A 180 -14.08 12.14 13.02
C ASN A 180 -13.98 10.77 13.70
N VAL A 181 -14.79 9.80 13.28
CA VAL A 181 -14.73 8.42 13.82
C VAL A 181 -13.38 7.77 13.51
N SER A 182 -12.86 7.95 12.28
CA SER A 182 -11.55 7.42 11.87
C SER A 182 -10.42 8.07 12.67
N LEU A 183 -10.46 9.39 12.88
CA LEU A 183 -9.48 10.12 13.67
C LEU A 183 -9.49 9.67 15.14
N CYS A 184 -10.68 9.57 15.76
CA CYS A 184 -10.82 9.10 17.14
C CYS A 184 -10.24 7.70 17.33
N GLN A 185 -10.53 6.78 16.39
CA GLN A 185 -10.00 5.43 16.45
C GLN A 185 -8.48 5.39 16.23
N THR A 186 -7.95 6.24 15.34
CA THR A 186 -6.51 6.37 15.08
C THR A 186 -5.78 6.89 16.33
N ILE A 187 -6.26 7.98 16.92
CA ILE A 187 -5.71 8.55 18.16
C ILE A 187 -5.80 7.54 19.30
N SER A 188 -6.93 6.83 19.46
CA SER A 188 -7.09 5.81 20.52
C SER A 188 -6.02 4.70 20.50
N ARG A 189 -5.40 4.46 19.34
CA ARG A 189 -4.34 3.46 19.18
C ARG A 189 -2.95 4.06 19.26
N LEU A 190 -2.72 5.18 18.58
CA LEU A 190 -1.38 5.78 18.48
C LEU A 190 -1.00 6.52 19.76
N ASP A 191 -1.96 7.15 20.42
CA ASP A 191 -1.74 7.91 21.64
C ASP A 191 -2.95 7.79 22.56
N LYS A 192 -2.92 6.75 23.39
CA LYS A 192 -3.97 6.49 24.39
C LYS A 192 -4.12 7.66 25.38
N SER A 193 -3.04 8.35 25.72
CA SER A 193 -3.10 9.49 26.65
C SER A 193 -3.85 10.67 26.03
N LEU A 194 -3.54 10.98 24.76
CA LEU A 194 -4.26 11.99 24.00
C LEU A 194 -5.73 11.60 23.81
N PHE A 195 -6.01 10.31 23.56
CA PHE A 195 -7.37 9.82 23.44
C PHE A 195 -8.17 9.93 24.75
N ASP A 196 -7.56 9.60 25.89
CA ASP A 196 -8.21 9.72 27.19
C ASP A 196 -8.53 11.19 27.50
N LYS A 197 -7.61 12.13 27.19
CA LYS A 197 -7.88 13.58 27.26
C LYS A 197 -9.02 14.02 26.35
N PHE A 198 -9.02 13.54 25.10
CA PHE A 198 -10.10 13.83 24.15
C PHE A 198 -11.44 13.31 24.67
N LYS A 199 -11.46 12.11 25.24
CA LYS A 199 -12.66 11.52 25.83
C LYS A 199 -13.14 12.30 27.05
N GLU A 200 -12.27 12.80 27.91
CA GLU A 200 -12.67 13.64 29.04
C GLU A 200 -13.31 14.96 28.56
N VAL A 201 -12.71 15.61 27.56
CA VAL A 201 -13.18 16.90 27.05
C VAL A 201 -14.49 16.78 26.25
N TYR A 202 -14.62 15.74 25.44
CA TYR A 202 -15.73 15.62 24.47
C TYR A 202 -16.76 14.54 24.82
N LEU A 203 -16.46 13.62 25.74
CA LEU A 203 -17.31 12.47 26.11
C LEU A 203 -17.49 12.30 27.65
N GLY A 204 -17.07 13.29 28.46
CA GLY A 204 -17.24 13.32 29.92
C GLY A 204 -18.68 13.55 30.41
N GLU A 205 -18.90 13.51 31.74
CA GLU A 205 -20.16 13.32 32.50
C GLU A 205 -21.42 14.12 32.09
N ALA A 206 -21.34 15.10 31.20
CA ALA A 206 -22.51 15.82 30.68
C ALA A 206 -23.13 15.21 29.41
N GLY A 207 -22.58 14.12 28.85
CA GLY A 207 -23.27 13.18 27.96
C GLY A 207 -24.22 13.77 26.90
N THR A 208 -23.93 14.95 26.35
CA THR A 208 -24.71 15.60 25.31
C THR A 208 -23.75 16.08 24.24
N LEU A 209 -23.81 15.43 23.08
CA LEU A 209 -23.24 15.92 21.84
C LEU A 209 -23.95 17.23 21.49
N ASN A 210 -23.43 18.37 21.95
CA ASN A 210 -23.88 19.67 21.47
C ASN A 210 -23.27 19.92 20.10
N TYR A 211 -23.93 19.44 19.05
CA TYR A 211 -23.78 20.01 17.72
C TYR A 211 -25.07 20.75 17.38
N SER A 212 -24.99 22.07 17.21
CA SER A 212 -26.03 22.83 16.53
C SER A 212 -25.67 22.87 15.04
N VAL A 213 -26.35 22.07 14.22
CA VAL A 213 -26.36 22.32 12.77
C VAL A 213 -27.28 23.50 12.55
N SER A 214 -26.72 24.67 12.24
CA SER A 214 -27.50 25.69 11.52
C SER A 214 -27.50 25.27 10.06
N PRO A 215 -28.67 24.99 9.44
CA PRO A 215 -28.77 25.09 8.01
C PRO A 215 -28.55 26.57 7.68
N ALA A 216 -27.43 26.89 7.03
CA ALA A 216 -27.35 28.16 6.34
C ALA A 216 -28.36 28.13 5.19
N GLY A 217 -29.47 28.86 5.36
CA GLY A 217 -30.30 29.37 4.28
C GLY A 217 -31.76 28.91 4.29
N GLY A 218 -32.66 29.88 4.47
CA GLY A 218 -33.89 30.04 3.69
C GLY A 218 -34.99 29.01 3.84
#